data_AF-A0A670JMP9-F1
#
_entry.id   AF-A0A670JMP9-F1
#
_cell.length_a   1.000
_cell.length_b   1.000
_cell.length_c   1.000
_cell.angle_alpha   90.00
_cell.angle_beta   90.00
_cell.angle_gamma   90.00
#
_symmetry.space_group_name_H-M   'P 1'
#
loop_
_entity.id
_entity.type
_entity.pdbx_description
1 polymer ?
#
loop_
_entity_poly.entity_id
_entity_poly.type
_entity_poly.pdbx_seq_one_letter_code
_entity_poly.pdbx_strand_id
1 'polypeptide(L)'
;MTTMDEEDLSEYFRIQYGQKLLKLLMKFPVSEEESPSPSIRLLEKKKEAKLVHQAMEAQKEAFKTRMEALNNRWEELGSKEIQLKAYIRKFEQFIQENDQKRIRALKKANKERELKKQRVKELAKAKIEMAALKQQHQKLYNKLQQYSIFNKYLEKVVEVSEFEEIREVIGRYKTLVGMHRDLVQSAQEGMEMIEQAKVRLARYKEEKDDEMLQHNNELARLQLRFDHARSDVIVWESRWAHIQNTAAKKTLMLGTIKMATLNLFQSVAKQMKEALMVPVEDTHKQLDMIQQFIQDLSDIWSEVKKKEQNRSLTGMNKE
;
A
#
# COMPACT_ATOMS: atom_id res chain seq x y z
N MET A 1 -70.70 -46.68 177.98
CA MET A 1 -69.77 -47.59 177.27
C MET A 1 -69.98 -47.31 175.79
N THR A 2 -69.02 -46.87 174.99
CA THR A 2 -67.55 -46.97 175.03
C THR A 2 -67.01 -45.97 173.99
N THR A 3 -65.87 -45.35 174.29
CA THR A 3 -65.12 -44.30 173.56
C THR A 3 -64.52 -44.74 172.21
N MET A 4 -64.31 -43.79 171.27
CA MET A 4 -63.33 -43.72 170.14
C MET A 4 -63.89 -42.72 169.08
N ASP A 5 -63.17 -41.87 168.33
CA ASP A 5 -61.74 -41.50 168.23
C ASP A 5 -61.61 -40.12 167.52
N GLU A 6 -60.49 -39.43 167.75
CA GLU A 6 -60.22 -37.98 167.55
C GLU A 6 -60.03 -37.48 166.10
N GLU A 7 -60.24 -38.28 165.06
CA GLU A 7 -60.03 -37.85 163.65
C GLU A 7 -61.20 -37.00 163.07
N ASP A 8 -62.41 -37.12 163.62
CA ASP A 8 -63.59 -36.38 163.14
C ASP A 8 -63.63 -34.89 163.56
N LEU A 9 -62.87 -34.46 164.59
CA LEU A 9 -62.86 -33.06 165.02
C LEU A 9 -62.03 -32.16 164.09
N SER A 10 -60.91 -32.66 163.55
CA SER A 10 -59.98 -31.86 162.73
C SER A 10 -60.60 -31.47 161.39
N GLU A 11 -61.36 -32.38 160.77
CA GLU A 11 -62.00 -32.14 159.49
C GLU A 11 -63.22 -31.21 159.61
N TYR A 12 -63.94 -31.27 160.74
CA TYR A 12 -65.00 -30.30 161.09
C TYR A 12 -64.46 -28.87 161.18
N PHE A 13 -63.30 -28.64 161.83
CA PHE A 13 -62.73 -27.30 161.96
C PHE A 13 -62.21 -26.72 160.64
N ARG A 14 -61.66 -27.54 159.73
CA ARG A 14 -61.15 -27.06 158.42
C ARG A 14 -62.26 -26.54 157.52
N ILE A 15 -63.39 -27.24 157.46
CA ILE A 15 -64.55 -26.85 156.66
C ILE A 15 -65.22 -25.60 157.25
N GLN A 16 -65.29 -25.50 158.58
CA GLN A 16 -65.90 -24.36 159.25
C GLN A 16 -65.04 -23.09 159.19
N TYR A 17 -63.70 -23.19 159.21
CA TYR A 17 -62.80 -22.05 159.00
C TYR A 17 -62.83 -21.54 157.56
N GLY A 18 -62.89 -22.42 156.55
CA GLY A 18 -63.02 -22.03 155.15
C GLY A 18 -64.33 -21.27 154.87
N GLN A 19 -65.45 -21.73 155.45
CA GLN A 19 -66.74 -21.06 155.31
C GLN A 19 -66.87 -19.77 156.14
N LYS A 20 -66.14 -19.63 157.26
CA LYS A 20 -66.10 -18.37 158.04
C LYS A 20 -65.24 -17.31 157.37
N LEU A 21 -64.12 -17.66 156.74
CA LEU A 21 -63.25 -16.69 156.05
C LEU A 21 -63.95 -16.09 154.83
N LEU A 22 -64.69 -16.93 154.08
CA LEU A 22 -65.47 -16.48 152.92
C LEU A 22 -66.67 -15.59 153.32
N LYS A 23 -67.28 -15.83 154.49
CA LYS A 23 -68.36 -14.97 155.04
C LYS A 23 -67.87 -13.69 155.72
N LEU A 24 -66.61 -13.62 156.15
CA LEU A 24 -65.99 -12.39 156.70
C LEU A 24 -65.54 -11.42 155.58
N LEU A 25 -65.20 -11.94 154.40
CA LEU A 25 -64.84 -11.11 153.23
C LEU A 25 -66.06 -10.51 152.48
N MET A 26 -67.28 -10.91 152.82
CA MET A 26 -68.53 -10.41 152.20
C MET A 26 -69.28 -9.34 153.04
N LYS A 27 -68.66 -8.75 154.08
CA LYS A 27 -69.34 -7.86 155.05
C LYS A 27 -68.85 -6.40 155.14
N PHE A 28 -68.10 -5.87 154.17
CA PHE A 28 -67.79 -4.44 154.12
C PHE A 28 -68.42 -3.75 152.89
N PRO A 29 -69.21 -2.67 153.06
CA PRO A 29 -69.67 -1.84 151.96
C PRO A 29 -68.65 -0.74 151.57
N VAL A 30 -68.72 -0.39 150.29
CA VAL A 30 -67.97 0.57 149.43
C VAL A 30 -67.72 1.96 150.04
N SER A 31 -66.52 2.57 149.85
CA SER A 31 -66.34 3.87 149.14
C SER A 31 -64.90 4.42 149.06
N GLU A 32 -64.67 5.06 147.92
CA GLU A 32 -63.92 6.31 147.66
C GLU A 32 -62.41 6.36 147.37
N GLU A 33 -62.14 7.26 146.41
CA GLU A 33 -60.88 7.66 145.80
C GLU A 33 -59.87 8.18 146.82
N GLU A 34 -58.92 7.33 147.24
CA GLU A 34 -57.63 7.83 147.69
C GLU A 34 -56.66 7.85 146.52
N SER A 35 -56.49 9.05 145.97
CA SER A 35 -55.27 9.47 145.32
C SER A 35 -54.03 8.90 146.05
N PRO A 36 -53.19 8.09 145.40
CA PRO A 36 -52.06 7.46 146.08
C PRO A 36 -51.07 8.48 146.66
N SER A 37 -50.50 8.17 147.82
CA SER A 37 -49.42 8.91 148.51
C SER A 37 -48.32 9.41 147.55
N PRO A 38 -47.67 10.57 147.79
CA PRO A 38 -46.58 11.09 146.95
C PRO A 38 -45.49 10.06 146.62
N SER A 39 -45.21 9.14 147.54
CA SER A 39 -44.26 8.03 147.33
C SER A 39 -44.78 6.95 146.37
N ILE A 40 -46.09 6.67 146.37
CA ILE A 40 -46.74 5.72 145.45
C ILE A 40 -46.92 6.34 144.06
N ARG A 41 -47.33 7.61 143.95
CA ARG A 41 -47.36 8.35 142.66
C ARG A 41 -45.98 8.45 142.02
N LEU A 42 -44.93 8.62 142.81
CA LEU A 42 -43.55 8.68 142.30
C LEU A 42 -43.08 7.28 141.85
N LEU A 43 -43.51 6.21 142.53
CA LEU A 43 -43.29 4.83 142.09
C LEU A 43 -44.08 4.48 140.82
N GLU A 44 -45.32 4.92 140.70
CA GLU A 44 -46.16 4.76 139.50
C GLU A 44 -45.60 5.56 138.34
N LYS A 45 -45.23 6.83 138.52
CA LYS A 45 -44.56 7.64 137.49
C LYS A 45 -43.20 7.06 137.11
N LYS A 46 -42.46 6.44 138.03
CA LYS A 46 -41.22 5.71 137.74
C LYS A 46 -41.47 4.39 137.00
N LYS A 47 -42.59 3.72 137.26
CA LYS A 47 -43.04 2.52 136.52
C LYS A 47 -43.55 2.88 135.13
N GLU A 48 -44.33 3.93 134.99
CA GLU A 48 -44.77 4.52 133.71
C GLU A 48 -43.58 5.02 132.90
N ALA A 49 -42.63 5.75 133.51
CA ALA A 49 -41.41 6.17 132.83
C ALA A 49 -40.57 4.96 132.38
N LYS A 50 -40.50 3.87 133.15
CA LYS A 50 -39.87 2.62 132.72
C LYS A 50 -40.61 1.96 131.57
N LEU A 51 -41.95 1.91 131.59
CA LEU A 51 -42.76 1.33 130.52
C LEU A 51 -42.66 2.16 129.23
N VAL A 52 -42.73 3.49 129.32
CA VAL A 52 -42.55 4.42 128.20
C VAL A 52 -41.12 4.35 127.66
N HIS A 53 -40.12 4.23 128.53
CA HIS A 53 -38.73 4.01 128.12
C HIS A 53 -38.56 2.67 127.40
N GLN A 54 -39.16 1.59 127.91
CA GLN A 54 -39.17 0.28 127.23
C GLN A 54 -39.89 0.35 125.87
N ALA A 55 -41.01 1.06 125.76
CA ALA A 55 -41.73 1.24 124.49
C ALA A 55 -40.92 2.11 123.50
N MET A 56 -40.24 3.15 123.98
CA MET A 56 -39.35 4.00 123.19
C MET A 56 -38.15 3.20 122.68
N GLU A 57 -37.51 2.38 123.53
CA GLU A 57 -36.42 1.50 123.13
C GLU A 57 -36.91 0.44 122.12
N ALA A 58 -38.10 -0.14 122.32
CA ALA A 58 -38.71 -1.03 121.34
C ALA A 58 -38.99 -0.33 119.99
N GLN A 59 -39.45 0.93 120.00
CA GLN A 59 -39.66 1.72 118.78
C GLN A 59 -38.34 2.08 118.09
N LYS A 60 -37.28 2.40 118.86
CA LYS A 60 -35.93 2.62 118.32
C LYS A 60 -35.37 1.35 117.68
N GLU A 61 -35.51 0.20 118.33
CA GLU A 61 -35.10 -1.10 117.76
C GLU A 61 -35.93 -1.47 116.52
N ALA A 62 -37.26 -1.22 116.52
CA ALA A 62 -38.11 -1.41 115.36
C ALA A 62 -37.76 -0.46 114.19
N PHE A 63 -37.39 0.78 114.49
CA PHE A 63 -36.92 1.74 113.49
C PHE A 63 -35.55 1.34 112.93
N LYS A 64 -34.64 0.91 113.80
CA LYS A 64 -33.30 0.44 113.44
C LYS A 64 -33.37 -0.80 112.54
N THR A 65 -34.15 -1.81 112.91
CA THR A 65 -34.38 -3.01 112.08
C THR A 65 -35.05 -2.67 110.75
N ARG A 66 -36.02 -1.74 110.74
CA ARG A 66 -36.63 -1.24 109.49
C ARG A 66 -35.61 -0.51 108.61
N MET A 67 -34.72 0.28 109.21
CA MET A 67 -33.67 0.94 108.45
C MET A 67 -32.62 -0.02 107.93
N GLU A 68 -32.22 -1.02 108.70
CA GLU A 68 -31.33 -2.08 108.25
C GLU A 68 -31.94 -2.84 107.06
N ALA A 69 -33.23 -3.20 107.13
CA ALA A 69 -33.93 -3.87 106.02
C ALA A 69 -34.02 -3.00 104.75
N LEU A 70 -34.27 -1.69 104.91
CA LEU A 70 -34.25 -0.74 103.79
C LEU A 70 -32.84 -0.60 103.21
N ASN A 71 -31.82 -0.49 104.07
CA ASN A 71 -30.43 -0.38 103.64
C ASN A 71 -30.00 -1.63 102.85
N ASN A 72 -30.30 -2.82 103.36
CA ASN A 72 -30.04 -4.09 102.66
C ASN A 72 -30.75 -4.13 101.30
N ARG A 73 -32.00 -3.65 101.22
CA ARG A 73 -32.75 -3.59 99.94
C ARG A 73 -32.15 -2.58 98.96
N TRP A 74 -31.64 -1.45 99.44
CA TRP A 74 -30.91 -0.48 98.63
C TRP A 74 -29.59 -1.06 98.11
N GLU A 75 -28.84 -1.77 98.94
CA GLU A 75 -27.61 -2.46 98.55
C GLU A 75 -27.86 -3.58 97.52
N GLU A 76 -28.94 -4.35 97.68
CA GLU A 76 -29.36 -5.35 96.70
C GLU A 76 -29.76 -4.71 95.36
N LEU A 77 -30.51 -3.62 95.38
CA LEU A 77 -30.89 -2.90 94.16
C LEU A 77 -29.67 -2.33 93.45
N GLY A 78 -28.74 -1.71 94.19
CA GLY A 78 -27.46 -1.24 93.65
C GLY A 78 -26.65 -2.39 93.04
N SER A 79 -26.59 -3.53 93.72
CA SER A 79 -25.92 -4.74 93.21
C SER A 79 -26.56 -5.25 91.93
N LYS A 80 -27.90 -5.31 91.85
CA LYS A 80 -28.66 -5.72 90.65
C LYS A 80 -28.47 -4.74 89.51
N GLU A 81 -28.44 -3.44 89.77
CA GLU A 81 -28.19 -2.41 88.76
C GLU A 81 -26.78 -2.54 88.17
N ILE A 82 -25.76 -2.74 89.01
CA ILE A 82 -24.38 -2.97 88.57
C ILE A 82 -24.30 -4.24 87.71
N GLN A 83 -24.96 -5.32 88.11
CA GLN A 83 -25.02 -6.56 87.34
C GLN A 83 -25.70 -6.34 85.98
N LEU A 84 -26.85 -5.65 85.93
CA LEU A 84 -27.55 -5.36 84.68
C LEU A 84 -26.70 -4.51 83.74
N LYS A 85 -26.03 -3.46 84.25
CA LYS A 85 -25.09 -2.65 83.47
C LYS A 85 -23.94 -3.50 82.92
N ALA A 86 -23.40 -4.43 83.71
CA ALA A 86 -22.37 -5.35 83.26
C ALA A 86 -22.89 -6.32 82.18
N TYR A 87 -24.12 -6.83 82.31
CA TYR A 87 -24.76 -7.66 81.30
C TYR A 87 -25.00 -6.92 79.99
N ILE A 88 -25.54 -5.69 80.03
CA ILE A 88 -25.77 -4.86 78.85
C ILE A 88 -24.46 -4.64 78.09
N ARG A 89 -23.37 -4.27 78.79
CA ARG A 89 -22.04 -4.12 78.16
C ARG A 89 -21.56 -5.40 77.50
N LYS A 90 -21.73 -6.56 78.15
CA LYS A 90 -21.38 -7.88 77.57
C LYS A 90 -22.24 -8.21 76.34
N PHE A 91 -23.53 -7.90 76.37
CA PHE A 91 -24.44 -8.11 75.24
C PHE A 91 -24.11 -7.18 74.06
N GLU A 92 -23.83 -5.90 74.31
CA GLU A 92 -23.38 -4.96 73.27
C GLU A 92 -22.08 -5.46 72.62
N GLN A 93 -21.11 -5.89 73.44
CA GLN A 93 -19.86 -6.48 72.93
C GLN A 93 -20.14 -7.72 72.07
N PHE A 94 -21.02 -8.62 72.53
CA PHE A 94 -21.41 -9.81 71.78
C PHE A 94 -22.07 -9.46 70.44
N ILE A 95 -22.97 -8.47 70.40
CA ILE A 95 -23.61 -8.01 69.16
C ILE A 95 -22.57 -7.43 68.20
N GLN A 96 -21.65 -6.58 68.70
CA GLN A 96 -20.58 -6.02 67.88
C GLN A 96 -19.66 -7.10 67.30
N GLU A 97 -19.23 -8.07 68.12
CA GLU A 97 -18.40 -9.18 67.67
C GLU A 97 -19.13 -10.07 66.65
N ASN A 98 -20.42 -10.34 66.85
CA ASN A 98 -21.23 -11.10 65.91
C ASN A 98 -21.39 -10.36 64.58
N ASP A 99 -21.66 -9.06 64.60
CA ASP A 99 -21.78 -8.25 63.39
C ASP A 99 -20.42 -8.17 62.66
N GLN A 100 -19.29 -8.06 63.38
CA GLN A 100 -17.96 -8.17 62.78
C GLN A 100 -17.71 -9.54 62.14
N LYS A 101 -18.18 -10.64 62.74
CA LYS A 101 -18.11 -11.99 62.13
C LYS A 101 -18.97 -12.05 60.87
N ARG A 102 -20.19 -11.50 60.90
CA ARG A 102 -21.11 -11.41 59.75
C ARG A 102 -20.48 -10.60 58.61
N ILE A 103 -19.94 -9.41 58.90
CA ILE A 103 -19.26 -8.55 57.91
C ILE A 103 -18.05 -9.28 57.30
N ARG A 104 -17.22 -9.95 58.10
CA ARG A 104 -16.08 -10.73 57.59
C ARG A 104 -16.52 -11.88 56.69
N ALA A 105 -17.55 -12.63 57.08
CA ALA A 105 -18.11 -13.71 56.28
C ALA A 105 -18.68 -13.19 54.95
N LEU A 106 -19.43 -12.08 54.98
CA LEU A 106 -19.97 -11.44 53.76
C LEU A 106 -18.87 -10.94 52.83
N LYS A 107 -17.82 -10.28 53.37
CA LYS A 107 -16.66 -9.84 52.58
C LYS A 107 -15.94 -11.01 51.91
N LYS A 108 -15.74 -12.12 52.64
CA LYS A 108 -15.12 -13.33 52.10
C LYS A 108 -15.99 -13.96 51.01
N ALA A 109 -17.30 -14.07 51.23
CA ALA A 109 -18.24 -14.60 50.25
C ALA A 109 -18.30 -13.75 48.97
N ASN A 110 -18.29 -12.41 49.09
CA ASN A 110 -18.24 -11.53 47.93
C ASN A 110 -16.93 -11.63 47.17
N LYS A 111 -15.78 -11.69 47.87
CA LYS A 111 -14.47 -11.89 47.22
C LYS A 111 -14.43 -13.20 46.43
N GLU A 112 -14.96 -14.29 47.01
CA GLU A 112 -15.06 -15.59 46.34
C GLU A 112 -15.98 -15.55 45.11
N ARG A 113 -17.12 -14.85 45.22
CA ARG A 113 -18.05 -14.67 44.08
C ARG A 113 -17.40 -13.90 42.94
N GLU A 114 -16.67 -12.82 43.23
CA GLU A 114 -15.97 -12.04 42.20
C GLU A 114 -14.83 -12.83 41.56
N LEU A 115 -14.04 -13.56 42.36
CA LEU A 115 -13.00 -14.45 41.83
C LEU A 115 -13.60 -15.52 40.91
N LYS A 116 -14.71 -16.15 41.33
CA LYS A 116 -15.43 -17.12 40.49
C LYS A 116 -15.90 -16.50 39.17
N LYS A 117 -16.47 -15.29 39.20
CA LYS A 117 -16.87 -14.57 37.96
C LYS A 117 -15.68 -14.33 37.04
N GLN A 118 -14.53 -13.91 37.57
CA GLN A 118 -13.31 -13.72 36.78
C GLN A 118 -12.84 -15.03 36.15
N ARG A 119 -12.74 -16.11 36.94
CA ARG A 119 -12.34 -17.44 36.44
C ARG A 119 -13.29 -17.99 35.38
N VAL A 120 -14.59 -17.79 35.52
CA VAL A 120 -15.57 -18.21 34.50
C VAL A 120 -15.36 -17.45 33.19
N LYS A 121 -15.07 -16.14 33.24
CA LYS A 121 -14.76 -15.34 32.04
C LYS A 121 -13.47 -15.82 31.37
N GLU A 122 -12.42 -16.07 32.14
CA GLU A 122 -11.15 -16.61 31.63
C GLU A 122 -11.34 -17.98 30.97
N LEU A 123 -12.09 -18.87 31.62
CA LEU A 123 -12.41 -20.20 31.11
C LEU A 123 -13.23 -20.12 29.80
N ALA A 124 -14.17 -19.19 29.70
CA ALA A 124 -14.91 -18.96 28.47
C ALA A 124 -14.00 -18.51 27.32
N LYS A 125 -13.08 -17.57 27.57
CA LYS A 125 -12.09 -17.12 26.57
C LYS A 125 -11.17 -18.27 26.12
N ALA A 126 -10.60 -19.00 27.08
CA ALA A 126 -9.72 -20.13 26.79
C ALA A 126 -10.43 -21.23 25.99
N LYS A 127 -11.71 -21.48 26.24
CA LYS A 127 -12.51 -22.43 25.44
C LYS A 127 -12.68 -22.00 23.98
N ILE A 128 -12.92 -20.71 23.75
CA ILE A 128 -13.05 -20.15 22.39
C ILE A 128 -11.71 -20.27 21.66
N GLU A 129 -10.61 -19.89 22.31
CA GLU A 129 -9.25 -19.98 21.74
C GLU A 129 -8.87 -21.43 21.42
N MET A 130 -9.15 -22.37 22.32
CA MET A 130 -8.92 -23.79 22.09
C MET A 130 -9.72 -24.29 20.87
N ALA A 131 -10.98 -23.88 20.73
CA ALA A 131 -11.79 -24.28 19.57
C ALA A 131 -11.22 -23.71 18.26
N ALA A 132 -10.80 -22.44 18.26
CA ALA A 132 -10.17 -21.80 17.11
C ALA A 132 -8.86 -22.50 16.71
N LEU A 133 -8.00 -22.80 17.67
CA LEU A 133 -6.74 -23.52 17.44
C LEU A 133 -6.98 -24.93 16.91
N LYS A 134 -7.97 -25.67 17.45
CA LYS A 134 -8.36 -26.98 16.92
C LYS A 134 -8.82 -26.90 15.47
N GLN A 135 -9.59 -25.87 15.11
CA GLN A 135 -10.03 -25.68 13.73
C GLN A 135 -8.85 -25.35 12.80
N GLN A 136 -7.92 -24.50 13.23
CA GLN A 136 -6.70 -24.20 12.47
C GLN A 136 -5.83 -25.43 12.27
N HIS A 137 -5.62 -26.21 13.34
CA HIS A 137 -4.89 -27.47 13.26
C HIS A 137 -5.54 -28.43 12.27
N GLN A 138 -6.88 -28.60 12.32
CA GLN A 138 -7.58 -29.47 11.38
C GLN A 138 -7.42 -28.99 9.93
N LYS A 139 -7.50 -27.68 9.68
CA LYS A 139 -7.28 -27.10 8.34
C LYS A 139 -5.87 -27.39 7.83
N LEU A 140 -4.86 -27.21 8.67
CA LEU A 140 -3.46 -27.48 8.33
C LEU A 140 -3.21 -28.98 8.12
N TYR A 141 -3.77 -29.82 8.98
CA TYR A 141 -3.69 -31.27 8.87
C TYR A 141 -4.30 -31.77 7.55
N ASN A 142 -5.49 -31.29 7.18
CA ASN A 142 -6.12 -31.64 5.91
C ASN A 142 -5.26 -31.22 4.72
N LYS A 143 -4.65 -30.03 4.75
CA LYS A 143 -3.71 -29.59 3.72
C LYS A 143 -2.49 -30.49 3.64
N LEU A 144 -1.90 -30.84 4.79
CA LEU A 144 -0.75 -31.75 4.83
C LEU A 144 -1.07 -33.11 4.23
N GLN A 145 -2.27 -33.65 4.52
CA GLN A 145 -2.75 -34.90 3.93
C GLN A 145 -2.93 -34.78 2.41
N GLN A 146 -3.52 -33.69 1.92
CA GLN A 146 -3.63 -33.43 0.48
C GLN A 146 -2.25 -33.37 -0.19
N TYR A 147 -1.27 -32.74 0.44
CA TYR A 147 0.08 -32.62 -0.11
C TYR A 147 0.96 -33.87 0.10
N SER A 148 0.52 -34.86 0.87
CA SER A 148 1.28 -36.08 1.14
C SER A 148 1.62 -36.87 -0.13
N ILE A 149 0.76 -36.79 -1.16
CA ILE A 149 0.98 -37.44 -2.46
C ILE A 149 2.23 -36.86 -3.14
N PHE A 150 2.38 -35.53 -3.12
CA PHE A 150 3.55 -34.88 -3.72
C PHE A 150 4.82 -35.17 -2.92
N ASN A 151 4.72 -35.24 -1.59
CA ASN A 151 5.87 -35.60 -0.77
C ASN A 151 6.34 -37.04 -1.12
N LYS A 152 5.42 -38.01 -1.13
CA LYS A 152 5.73 -39.39 -1.55
C LYS A 152 6.30 -39.48 -2.96
N TYR A 153 5.80 -38.66 -3.89
CA TYR A 153 6.36 -38.58 -5.23
C TYR A 153 7.81 -38.06 -5.19
N LEU A 154 8.08 -36.98 -4.45
CA LEU A 154 9.42 -36.41 -4.32
C LEU A 154 10.39 -37.35 -3.60
N GLU A 155 9.93 -38.10 -2.59
CA GLU A 155 10.70 -39.17 -1.95
C GLU A 155 11.13 -40.22 -2.99
N LYS A 156 10.22 -40.69 -3.85
CA LYS A 156 10.57 -41.60 -4.96
C LYS A 156 11.54 -40.98 -5.97
N VAL A 157 11.40 -39.68 -6.26
CA VAL A 157 12.34 -38.99 -7.15
C VAL A 157 13.74 -38.98 -6.54
N VAL A 158 13.85 -38.71 -5.24
CA VAL A 158 15.12 -38.80 -4.50
C VAL A 158 15.69 -40.21 -4.60
N GLU A 159 14.90 -41.25 -4.32
CA GLU A 159 15.33 -42.66 -4.40
C GLU A 159 15.93 -43.07 -5.75
N VAL A 160 15.44 -42.50 -6.86
CA VAL A 160 15.88 -42.84 -8.23
C VAL A 160 16.97 -41.88 -8.74
N SER A 161 17.26 -40.81 -8.00
CA SER A 161 18.20 -39.76 -8.41
C SER A 161 19.50 -39.79 -7.63
N GLU A 162 20.46 -38.95 -8.04
CA GLU A 162 21.73 -38.72 -7.34
C GLU A 162 21.58 -37.78 -6.13
N PHE A 163 20.39 -37.21 -5.88
CA PHE A 163 20.15 -36.27 -4.79
C PHE A 163 19.85 -37.00 -3.48
N GLU A 164 20.33 -36.46 -2.36
CA GLU A 164 20.10 -37.05 -1.03
C GLU A 164 18.82 -36.51 -0.38
N GLU A 165 18.45 -35.26 -0.67
CA GLU A 165 17.27 -34.61 -0.11
C GLU A 165 16.31 -34.06 -1.18
N ILE A 166 15.01 -34.08 -0.86
CA ILE A 166 13.96 -33.44 -1.67
C ILE A 166 14.25 -31.95 -1.92
N ARG A 167 14.87 -31.27 -0.95
CA ARG A 167 15.26 -29.86 -1.09
C ARG A 167 16.25 -29.63 -2.22
N GLU A 168 17.17 -30.56 -2.43
CA GLU A 168 18.17 -30.46 -3.50
C GLU A 168 17.51 -30.63 -4.87
N VAL A 169 16.60 -31.60 -5.00
CA VAL A 169 15.78 -31.79 -6.21
C VAL A 169 15.00 -30.52 -6.54
N ILE A 170 14.33 -29.92 -5.55
CA ILE A 170 13.59 -28.66 -5.72
C ILE A 170 14.54 -27.51 -6.10
N GLY A 171 15.70 -27.43 -5.45
CA GLY A 171 16.74 -26.43 -5.75
C GLY A 171 17.20 -26.53 -7.20
N ARG A 172 17.58 -27.73 -7.63
CA ARG A 172 18.00 -28.02 -9.00
C ARG A 172 16.91 -27.68 -10.01
N TYR A 173 15.67 -28.07 -9.74
CA TYR A 173 14.52 -27.74 -10.58
C TYR A 173 14.34 -26.22 -10.72
N LYS A 174 14.39 -25.47 -9.60
CA LYS A 174 14.28 -24.01 -9.63
C LYS A 174 15.38 -23.37 -10.46
N THR A 175 16.63 -23.81 -10.30
CA THR A 175 17.74 -23.32 -11.11
C THR A 175 17.54 -23.64 -12.58
N LEU A 176 17.10 -24.87 -12.92
CA LEU A 176 16.86 -25.27 -14.30
C LEU A 176 15.73 -24.48 -14.96
N VAL A 177 14.62 -24.25 -14.25
CA VAL A 177 13.51 -23.42 -14.73
C VAL A 177 13.95 -21.97 -14.89
N GLY A 178 14.76 -21.44 -13.96
CA GLY A 178 15.36 -20.11 -14.08
C GLY A 178 16.21 -19.99 -15.34
N MET A 179 17.20 -20.88 -15.49
CA MET A 179 18.06 -20.92 -16.68
C MET A 179 17.26 -21.08 -17.97
N HIS A 180 16.25 -21.96 -17.99
CA HIS A 180 15.40 -22.15 -19.17
C HIS A 180 14.66 -20.87 -19.56
N ARG A 181 14.12 -20.13 -18.57
CA ARG A 181 13.48 -18.83 -18.83
C ARG A 181 14.47 -17.83 -19.42
N ASP A 182 15.67 -17.72 -18.85
CA ASP A 182 16.70 -16.80 -19.30
C ASP A 182 17.17 -17.14 -20.73
N LEU A 183 17.35 -18.43 -21.03
CA LEU A 183 17.68 -18.94 -22.36
C LEU A 183 16.59 -18.62 -23.40
N VAL A 184 15.31 -18.85 -23.05
CA VAL A 184 14.19 -18.53 -23.93
C VAL A 184 14.11 -17.03 -24.20
N GLN A 185 14.31 -16.20 -23.17
CA GLN A 185 14.32 -14.74 -23.33
C GLN A 185 15.48 -14.30 -24.24
N SER A 186 16.70 -14.78 -23.99
CA SER A 186 17.86 -14.44 -24.82
C SER A 186 17.70 -14.89 -26.27
N ALA A 187 17.11 -16.07 -26.50
CA ALA A 187 16.80 -16.54 -27.84
C ALA A 187 15.78 -15.63 -28.56
N GLN A 188 14.75 -15.17 -27.84
CA GLN A 188 13.74 -14.25 -28.36
C GLN A 188 14.36 -12.89 -28.74
N GLU A 189 15.18 -12.32 -27.86
CA GLU A 189 15.92 -11.08 -28.12
C GLU A 189 16.85 -11.23 -29.34
N GLY A 190 17.54 -12.37 -29.46
CA GLY A 190 18.36 -12.69 -30.64
C GLY A 190 17.55 -12.76 -31.93
N MET A 191 16.36 -13.38 -31.90
CA MET A 191 15.46 -13.42 -33.05
C MET A 191 14.98 -12.03 -33.46
N GLU A 192 14.61 -11.18 -32.50
CA GLU A 192 14.21 -9.78 -32.77
C GLU A 192 15.35 -8.98 -33.40
N MET A 193 16.58 -9.13 -32.91
CA MET A 193 17.76 -8.47 -33.49
C MET A 193 18.04 -8.92 -34.92
N ILE A 194 17.90 -10.22 -35.22
CA ILE A 194 18.02 -10.75 -36.59
C ILE A 194 16.93 -10.16 -37.49
N GLU A 195 15.69 -10.09 -37.03
CA GLU A 195 14.58 -9.55 -37.81
C GLU A 195 14.78 -8.06 -38.10
N GLN A 196 15.20 -7.28 -37.11
CA GLN A 196 15.58 -5.87 -37.31
C GLN A 196 16.75 -5.70 -38.29
N ALA A 197 17.73 -6.60 -38.27
CA ALA A 197 18.84 -6.59 -39.22
C ALA A 197 18.36 -6.93 -40.64
N LYS A 198 17.45 -7.89 -40.80
CA LYS A 198 16.84 -8.23 -42.10
C LYS A 198 16.03 -7.06 -42.67
N VAL A 199 15.22 -6.40 -41.86
CA VAL A 199 14.45 -5.21 -42.28
C VAL A 199 15.39 -4.10 -42.74
N ARG A 200 16.46 -3.82 -41.97
CA ARG A 200 17.47 -2.82 -42.35
C ARG A 200 18.17 -3.19 -43.67
N LEU A 201 18.51 -4.45 -43.85
CA LEU A 201 19.15 -4.93 -45.08
C LEU A 201 18.20 -4.83 -46.28
N ALA A 202 16.93 -5.21 -46.12
CA ALA A 202 15.93 -5.12 -47.19
C ALA A 202 15.75 -3.67 -47.65
N ARG A 203 15.59 -2.75 -46.70
CA ARG A 203 15.50 -1.31 -47.00
C ARG A 203 16.74 -0.79 -47.70
N TYR A 204 17.94 -1.14 -47.23
CA TYR A 204 19.18 -0.71 -47.88
C TYR A 204 19.29 -1.24 -49.32
N LYS A 205 18.86 -2.48 -49.57
CA LYS A 205 18.84 -3.04 -50.91
C LYS A 205 17.88 -2.29 -51.83
N GLU A 206 16.67 -2.02 -51.36
CA GLU A 206 15.68 -1.23 -52.13
C GLU A 206 16.22 0.17 -52.45
N GLU A 207 16.77 0.88 -51.47
CA GLU A 207 17.41 2.19 -51.67
C GLU A 207 18.53 2.12 -52.72
N LYS A 208 19.36 1.06 -52.71
CA LYS A 208 20.44 0.88 -53.68
C LYS A 208 19.97 0.47 -55.07
N ASP A 209 18.92 -0.35 -55.15
CA ASP A 209 18.32 -0.71 -56.43
C ASP A 209 17.71 0.53 -57.10
N ASP A 210 17.05 1.40 -56.32
CA ASP A 210 16.55 2.69 -56.79
C ASP A 210 17.67 3.62 -57.28
N GLU A 211 18.77 3.74 -56.54
CA GLU A 211 19.96 4.50 -56.97
C GLU A 211 20.54 3.94 -58.28
N MET A 212 20.64 2.62 -58.41
CA MET A 212 21.12 1.98 -59.65
C MET A 212 20.20 2.27 -60.84
N LEU A 213 18.87 2.23 -60.64
CA LEU A 213 17.91 2.59 -61.67
C LEU A 213 18.03 4.07 -62.08
N GLN A 214 18.23 4.97 -61.12
CA GLN A 214 18.47 6.38 -61.40
C GLN A 214 19.73 6.57 -62.25
N HIS A 215 20.86 5.98 -61.86
CA HIS A 215 22.10 6.07 -62.63
C HIS A 215 22.00 5.42 -64.02
N ASN A 216 21.27 4.31 -64.16
CA ASN A 216 21.05 3.69 -65.46
C ASN A 216 20.23 4.60 -66.39
N ASN A 217 19.18 5.24 -65.86
CA ASN A 217 18.41 6.23 -66.61
C ASN A 217 19.27 7.43 -67.03
N GLU A 218 20.14 7.92 -66.15
CA GLU A 218 21.09 8.99 -66.48
C GLU A 218 22.08 8.56 -67.57
N LEU A 219 22.61 7.35 -67.48
CA LEU A 219 23.51 6.77 -68.47
C LEU A 219 22.83 6.67 -69.83
N ALA A 220 21.60 6.13 -69.89
CA ALA A 220 20.82 6.05 -71.13
C ALA A 220 20.58 7.43 -71.74
N ARG A 221 20.28 8.44 -70.92
CA ARG A 221 20.11 9.83 -71.37
C ARG A 221 21.40 10.42 -71.94
N LEU A 222 22.54 10.17 -71.29
CA LEU A 222 23.85 10.61 -71.75
C LEU A 222 24.25 9.91 -73.06
N GLN A 223 24.00 8.60 -73.15
CA GLN A 223 24.23 7.81 -74.36
C GLN A 223 23.45 8.37 -75.55
N LEU A 224 22.16 8.68 -75.36
CA LEU A 224 21.32 9.25 -76.42
C LEU A 224 21.85 10.61 -76.88
N ARG A 225 22.29 11.47 -75.95
CA ARG A 225 22.92 12.75 -76.30
C ARG A 225 24.23 12.57 -77.06
N PHE A 226 25.04 11.60 -76.65
CA PHE A 226 26.30 11.27 -77.31
C PHE A 226 26.05 10.77 -78.74
N ASP A 227 25.10 9.84 -78.94
CA ASP A 227 24.76 9.31 -80.25
C ASP A 227 24.20 10.39 -81.18
N HIS A 228 23.38 11.31 -80.64
CA HIS A 228 22.88 12.45 -81.38
C HIS A 228 24.02 13.38 -81.83
N ALA A 229 24.90 13.79 -80.91
CA ALA A 229 26.05 14.61 -81.23
C ALA A 229 26.98 13.91 -82.26
N ARG A 230 27.19 12.61 -82.13
CA ARG A 230 27.97 11.81 -83.08
C ARG A 230 27.33 11.81 -84.48
N SER A 231 26.01 11.65 -84.56
CA SER A 231 25.28 11.73 -85.82
C SER A 231 25.44 13.10 -86.47
N ASP A 232 25.32 14.18 -85.70
CA ASP A 232 25.52 15.55 -86.21
C ASP A 232 26.94 15.76 -86.75
N VAL A 233 27.96 15.27 -86.03
CA VAL A 233 29.36 15.32 -86.49
C VAL A 233 29.50 14.66 -87.86
N ILE A 234 28.96 13.45 -88.05
CA ILE A 234 29.02 12.74 -89.34
C ILE A 234 28.34 13.56 -90.46
N VAL A 235 27.18 14.17 -90.18
CA VAL A 235 26.48 15.02 -91.16
C VAL A 235 27.33 16.24 -91.54
N TRP A 236 27.94 16.90 -90.56
CA TRP A 236 28.79 18.07 -90.81
C TRP A 236 30.10 17.71 -91.50
N GLU A 237 30.73 16.59 -91.17
CA GLU A 237 31.91 16.06 -91.87
C GLU A 237 31.59 15.78 -93.34
N SER A 238 30.44 15.15 -93.64
CA SER A 238 30.02 14.91 -95.02
C SER A 238 29.78 16.22 -95.77
N ARG A 239 29.13 17.21 -95.15
CA ARG A 239 28.92 18.54 -95.76
C ARG A 239 30.25 19.25 -96.01
N TRP A 240 31.15 19.20 -95.04
CA TRP A 240 32.49 19.76 -95.15
C TRP A 240 33.29 19.14 -96.28
N ALA A 241 33.30 17.80 -96.37
CA ALA A 241 33.94 17.08 -97.46
C ALA A 241 33.35 17.45 -98.83
N HIS A 242 32.02 17.65 -98.93
CA HIS A 242 31.39 18.12 -100.16
C HIS A 242 31.83 19.54 -100.56
N ILE A 243 31.91 20.45 -99.59
CA ILE A 243 32.41 21.81 -99.80
C ILE A 243 33.87 21.77 -100.26
N GLN A 244 34.72 21.01 -99.58
CA GLN A 244 36.12 20.84 -99.94
C GLN A 244 36.30 20.26 -101.35
N ASN A 245 35.57 19.19 -101.70
CA ASN A 245 35.60 18.61 -103.03
C ASN A 245 35.13 19.60 -104.11
N THR A 246 34.10 20.39 -103.82
CA THR A 246 33.61 21.42 -104.75
C THR A 246 34.63 22.53 -104.93
N ALA A 247 35.26 22.99 -103.84
CA ALA A 247 36.33 23.97 -103.89
C ALA A 247 37.52 23.44 -104.70
N ALA A 248 37.97 22.20 -104.45
CA ALA A 248 39.04 21.56 -105.21
C ALA A 248 38.72 21.46 -106.71
N LYS A 249 37.49 21.07 -107.07
CA LYS A 249 37.03 21.04 -108.47
C LYS A 249 37.05 22.43 -109.12
N LYS A 250 36.56 23.47 -108.41
CA LYS A 250 36.58 24.85 -108.91
C LYS A 250 38.01 25.38 -109.06
N THR A 251 38.90 25.10 -108.10
CA THR A 251 40.32 25.47 -108.17
C THR A 251 41.01 24.78 -109.33
N LEU A 252 40.76 23.49 -109.54
CA LEU A 252 41.28 22.76 -110.71
C LEU A 252 40.76 23.34 -112.01
N MET A 253 39.45 23.58 -112.13
CA MET A 253 38.85 24.17 -113.34
C MET A 253 39.42 25.55 -113.63
N LEU A 254 39.57 26.40 -112.62
CA LEU A 254 40.23 27.69 -112.75
C LEU A 254 41.68 27.52 -113.23
N GLY A 255 42.45 26.60 -112.65
CA GLY A 255 43.79 26.26 -113.11
C GLY A 255 43.84 25.82 -114.57
N THR A 256 42.92 24.95 -115.00
CA THR A 256 42.80 24.50 -116.39
C THR A 256 42.46 25.66 -117.33
N ILE A 257 41.52 26.53 -116.97
CA ILE A 257 41.19 27.73 -117.76
C ILE A 257 42.42 28.62 -117.88
N LYS A 258 43.09 28.91 -116.76
CA LYS A 258 44.33 29.70 -116.76
C LYS A 258 45.39 29.12 -117.70
N MET A 259 45.61 27.80 -117.66
CA MET A 259 46.60 27.14 -118.53
C MET A 259 46.18 27.14 -120.01
N ALA A 260 44.91 26.87 -120.31
CA ALA A 260 44.41 26.92 -121.68
C ALA A 260 44.50 28.33 -122.27
N THR A 261 44.12 29.35 -121.50
CA THR A 261 44.30 30.76 -121.86
C THR A 261 45.76 31.08 -122.11
N LEU A 262 46.66 30.71 -121.19
CA LEU A 262 48.10 30.96 -121.35
C LEU A 262 48.65 30.32 -122.62
N ASN A 263 48.26 29.07 -122.90
CA ASN A 263 48.67 28.34 -124.11
C ASN A 263 48.17 29.01 -125.40
N LEU A 264 46.91 29.47 -125.42
CA LEU A 264 46.35 30.21 -126.55
C LEU A 264 47.05 31.56 -126.74
N PHE A 265 47.28 32.30 -125.64
CA PHE A 265 47.99 33.58 -125.65
C PHE A 265 49.41 33.43 -126.21
N GLN A 266 50.15 32.41 -125.76
CA GLN A 266 51.47 32.09 -126.30
C GLN A 266 51.43 31.77 -127.80
N SER A 267 50.37 31.08 -128.26
CA SER A 267 50.18 30.78 -129.68
C SER A 267 49.94 32.05 -130.52
N VAL A 268 49.09 32.96 -130.01
CA VAL A 268 48.85 34.29 -130.62
C VAL A 268 50.13 35.13 -130.65
N ALA A 269 50.83 35.23 -129.51
CA ALA A 269 52.09 35.98 -129.41
C ALA A 269 53.14 35.45 -130.40
N LYS A 270 53.22 34.12 -130.60
CA LYS A 270 54.10 33.49 -131.59
C LYS A 270 53.72 33.85 -133.03
N GLN A 271 52.43 33.92 -133.37
CA GLN A 271 51.96 34.33 -134.69
C GLN A 271 52.20 35.82 -134.98
N MET A 272 52.04 36.68 -133.98
CA MET A 272 52.29 38.13 -134.11
C MET A 272 53.78 38.49 -134.17
N LYS A 273 54.70 37.52 -133.94
CA LYS A 273 56.16 37.74 -133.84
C LYS A 273 56.54 38.85 -132.86
N GLU A 274 55.70 39.09 -131.86
CA GLU A 274 55.85 40.17 -130.90
C GLU A 274 56.01 39.59 -129.49
N ALA A 275 57.04 40.02 -128.77
CA ALA A 275 57.29 39.58 -127.40
C ALA A 275 56.36 40.33 -126.44
N LEU A 276 55.10 39.90 -126.37
CA LEU A 276 54.12 40.49 -125.47
C LEU A 276 54.48 40.19 -124.00
N MET A 277 54.82 41.24 -123.25
CA MET A 277 55.22 41.19 -121.84
C MET A 277 53.98 41.17 -120.91
N VAL A 278 53.15 40.13 -121.01
CA VAL A 278 52.02 39.93 -120.09
C VAL A 278 52.41 38.93 -119.00
N PRO A 279 52.26 39.27 -117.70
CA PRO A 279 52.53 38.34 -116.61
C PRO A 279 51.72 37.05 -116.73
N VAL A 280 52.33 35.92 -116.38
CA VAL A 280 51.71 34.58 -116.47
C VAL A 280 50.44 34.47 -115.63
N GLU A 281 50.37 35.19 -114.51
CA GLU A 281 49.21 35.18 -113.60
C GLU A 281 48.04 36.08 -114.02
N ASP A 282 48.25 36.99 -114.97
CA ASP A 282 47.22 37.94 -115.41
C ASP A 282 46.37 37.36 -116.56
N THR A 283 45.54 36.40 -116.22
CA THR A 283 44.70 35.65 -117.18
C THR A 283 43.69 36.55 -117.90
N HIS A 284 43.23 37.64 -117.28
CA HIS A 284 42.28 38.56 -117.90
C HIS A 284 42.93 39.30 -119.07
N LYS A 285 44.11 39.91 -118.85
CA LYS A 285 44.84 40.57 -119.93
C LYS A 285 45.25 39.62 -121.05
N GLN A 286 45.59 38.37 -120.72
CA GLN A 286 45.87 37.34 -121.73
C GLN A 286 44.64 37.06 -122.61
N LEU A 287 43.44 36.94 -122.01
CA LEU A 287 42.18 36.78 -122.75
C LEU A 287 41.85 38.00 -123.62
N ASP A 288 42.02 39.22 -123.10
CA ASP A 288 41.77 40.45 -123.85
C ASP A 288 42.62 40.52 -125.12
N MET A 289 43.90 40.15 -125.02
CA MET A 289 44.82 40.09 -126.16
C MET A 289 44.43 39.00 -127.16
N ILE A 290 44.03 37.81 -126.70
CA ILE A 290 43.52 36.75 -127.58
C ILE A 290 42.24 37.22 -128.30
N GLN A 291 41.33 37.87 -127.58
CA GLN A 291 40.08 38.38 -128.13
C GLN A 291 40.35 39.44 -129.21
N GLN A 292 41.23 40.40 -128.94
CA GLN A 292 41.61 41.43 -129.90
C GLN A 292 42.18 40.79 -131.17
N PHE A 293 43.09 39.82 -131.03
CA PHE A 293 43.67 39.13 -132.17
C PHE A 293 42.63 38.35 -133.00
N ILE A 294 41.68 37.66 -132.35
CA ILE A 294 40.59 36.97 -133.05
C ILE A 294 39.69 37.98 -133.78
N GLN A 295 39.38 39.12 -133.14
CA GLN A 295 38.57 40.18 -133.74
C GLN A 295 39.27 40.75 -134.98
N ASP A 296 40.56 41.06 -134.87
CA ASP A 296 41.37 41.56 -135.97
C ASP A 296 41.39 40.56 -137.14
N LEU A 297 41.58 39.26 -136.87
CA LEU A 297 41.50 38.22 -137.90
C LEU A 297 40.12 38.12 -138.54
N SER A 298 39.05 38.25 -137.74
CA SER A 298 37.67 38.19 -138.22
C SER A 298 37.34 39.41 -139.10
N ASP A 299 37.82 40.59 -138.71
CA ASP A 299 37.67 41.82 -139.47
C ASP A 299 38.44 41.73 -140.80
N ILE A 300 39.70 41.27 -140.77
CA ILE A 300 40.49 40.98 -141.99
C ILE A 300 39.76 39.98 -142.88
N TRP A 301 39.24 38.88 -142.33
CA TRP A 301 38.51 37.88 -143.10
C TRP A 301 37.21 38.44 -143.71
N SER A 302 36.49 39.28 -142.96
CA SER A 302 35.28 39.96 -143.45
C SER A 302 35.60 40.93 -144.59
N GLU A 303 36.75 41.61 -144.53
CA GLU A 303 37.24 42.45 -145.62
C GLU A 303 37.64 41.63 -146.84
N VAL A 304 38.32 40.49 -146.64
CA VAL A 304 38.66 39.55 -147.73
C VAL A 304 37.38 39.03 -148.40
N LYS A 305 36.37 38.65 -147.61
CA LYS A 305 35.07 38.18 -148.13
C LYS A 305 34.30 39.28 -148.86
N LYS A 306 34.32 40.53 -148.36
CA LYS A 306 33.78 41.70 -149.08
C LYS A 306 34.52 41.95 -150.40
N LYS A 307 35.85 41.76 -150.43
CA LYS A 307 36.65 41.84 -151.67
C LYS A 307 36.36 40.70 -152.63
N GLU A 308 36.08 39.48 -152.14
CA GLU A 308 35.64 38.35 -152.97
C GLU A 308 34.23 38.56 -153.54
N GLN A 309 33.26 39.02 -152.73
CA GLN A 309 31.92 39.37 -153.21
C GLN A 309 31.93 40.53 -154.22
N ASN A 310 32.79 41.54 -154.03
CA ASN A 310 32.97 42.61 -155.01
C ASN A 310 33.64 42.11 -156.31
N ARG A 311 34.50 41.09 -156.25
CA ARG A 311 35.03 40.40 -157.44
C ARG A 311 33.96 39.58 -158.17
N SER A 312 33.03 38.96 -157.45
CA SER A 312 31.89 38.24 -158.04
C SER A 312 30.88 39.18 -158.71
N LEU A 313 30.69 40.40 -158.20
CA LEU A 313 29.79 41.42 -158.77
C LEU A 313 30.40 42.18 -159.97
N THR A 314 31.74 42.26 -160.08
CA THR A 314 32.40 42.79 -161.29
C THR A 314 32.53 41.78 -162.42
N GLY A 315 32.18 40.51 -162.18
CA GLY A 315 32.10 39.45 -163.20
C GLY A 315 30.75 39.32 -163.91
N MET A 316 29.67 39.93 -163.40
CA MET A 316 28.31 39.80 -163.97
C MET A 316 27.80 41.02 -164.78
N ASN A 317 28.59 42.09 -164.93
CA ASN A 317 28.24 43.24 -165.80
C ASN A 317 29.24 43.41 -166.96
N LYS A 318 29.62 42.29 -167.59
CA LYS A 318 30.00 42.25 -169.02
C LYS A 318 28.85 41.60 -169.79
N GLU A 319 27.82 42.39 -170.04
CA GLU A 319 27.03 42.44 -171.28
C GLU A 319 26.36 43.81 -171.37
#